data_AF-A0A9E1ZV76-F1
#
_entry.id   AF-A0A9E1ZV76-F1
#
_cell.length_a   1.000
_cell.length_b   1.000
_cell.length_c   1.000
_cell.angle_alpha   90.00
_cell.angle_beta   90.00
_cell.angle_gamma   90.00
#
_symmetry.space_group_name_H-M   'P 1'
#
loop_
_entity.id
_entity.type
_entity.pdbx_description
1 polymer ?
#
loop_
_entity_poly.entity_id
_entity_poly.type
_entity_poly.pdbx_seq_one_letter_code
_entity_poly.pdbx_strand_id
1 'polypeptide(L)'
;MGNQTENNIWKEMRDCLLAAKNANYQALKNYPQPIAGCDVQFQHIYDERDRIAKELAQLNDLNKAPNSIVSFLESSAYIDSDTVQRLRATITTSP
;
A
#
# COMPACT_ATOMS: atom_id res chain seq x y z
N MET A 1 17.87 2.08 20.02
CA MET A 1 17.64 1.10 18.94
C MET A 1 16.25 1.20 18.29
N GLY A 2 15.29 2.01 18.82
CA GLY A 2 13.94 2.14 18.24
C GLY A 2 13.87 2.60 16.77
N ASN A 3 14.72 3.57 16.39
CA ASN A 3 14.65 4.18 15.05
C ASN A 3 14.88 3.21 13.87
N GLN A 4 15.60 2.10 14.04
CA GLN A 4 15.92 1.21 12.92
C GLN A 4 14.75 0.28 12.57
N THR A 5 14.08 -0.27 13.59
CA THR A 5 12.90 -1.11 13.39
C THR A 5 11.77 -0.31 12.77
N GLU A 6 11.52 0.91 13.25
CA GLU A 6 10.49 1.80 12.71
C GLU A 6 10.76 2.17 11.25
N ASN A 7 12.02 2.48 10.90
CA ASN A 7 12.39 2.78 9.52
C ASN A 7 12.27 1.55 8.59
N ASN A 8 12.52 0.35 9.10
CA ASN A 8 12.34 -0.89 8.33
C ASN A 8 10.86 -1.18 8.07
N ILE A 9 10.01 -1.06 9.10
CA ILE A 9 8.54 -1.22 8.97
C ILE A 9 8.01 -0.22 7.94
N TRP A 10 8.42 1.04 8.06
CA TRP A 10 8.00 2.09 7.14
C TRP A 10 8.42 1.84 5.70
N LYS A 11 9.65 1.38 5.51
CA LYS A 11 10.17 1.01 4.21
C LYS A 11 9.36 -0.15 3.61
N GLU A 12 9.08 -1.17 4.40
CA GLU A 12 8.33 -2.35 3.97
C GLU A 12 6.90 -2.00 3.54
N MET A 13 6.19 -1.18 4.33
CA MET A 13 4.86 -0.66 3.96
C MET A 13 4.89 0.12 2.65
N ARG A 14 5.91 0.98 2.48
CA ARG A 14 6.10 1.75 1.25
C ARG A 14 6.38 0.83 0.07
N ASP A 15 7.20 -0.20 0.25
CA ASP A 15 7.56 -1.15 -0.80
C ASP A 15 6.33 -1.96 -1.24
N CYS A 16 5.43 -2.36 -0.31
CA CYS A 16 4.14 -2.99 -0.65
C CYS A 16 3.27 -2.07 -1.53
N LEU A 17 3.09 -0.80 -1.14
CA LEU A 17 2.30 0.16 -1.91
C LEU A 17 2.91 0.47 -3.28
N LEU A 18 4.25 0.54 -3.37
CA LEU A 18 4.95 0.71 -4.64
C LEU A 18 4.84 -0.53 -5.53
N ALA A 19 4.86 -1.74 -4.96
CA ALA A 19 4.63 -2.98 -5.70
C ALA A 19 3.21 -3.00 -6.29
N ALA A 20 2.19 -2.64 -5.50
CA ALA A 20 0.81 -2.50 -5.97
C ALA A 20 0.68 -1.47 -7.10
N LYS A 21 1.32 -0.30 -6.93
CA LYS A 21 1.36 0.75 -7.97
C LYS A 21 2.01 0.23 -9.26
N ASN A 22 3.11 -0.50 -9.17
CA ASN A 22 3.80 -1.07 -10.32
C ASN A 22 2.94 -2.13 -11.02
N ALA A 23 2.27 -3.00 -10.27
CA ALA A 23 1.34 -3.98 -10.84
C ALA A 23 0.21 -3.30 -11.62
N ASN A 24 -0.35 -2.22 -11.08
CA ASN A 24 -1.36 -1.41 -11.74
C ASN A 24 -0.84 -0.78 -13.06
N TYR A 25 0.39 -0.23 -13.06
CA TYR A 25 1.02 0.27 -14.29
C TYR A 25 1.24 -0.82 -15.34
N GLN A 26 1.63 -2.03 -14.93
CA GLN A 26 1.76 -3.15 -15.85
C GLN A 26 0.40 -3.54 -16.43
N ALA A 27 -0.67 -3.51 -15.64
CA ALA A 27 -2.04 -3.76 -16.11
C ALA A 27 -2.47 -2.71 -17.16
N LEU A 28 -2.19 -1.41 -16.93
CA LEU A 28 -2.43 -0.36 -17.91
C LEU A 28 -1.64 -0.56 -19.21
N LYS A 29 -0.35 -0.93 -19.09
CA LYS A 29 0.52 -1.15 -20.25
C LYS A 29 0.10 -2.35 -21.10
N ASN A 30 -0.40 -3.40 -20.44
CA ASN A 30 -0.83 -4.63 -21.10
C ASN A 30 -2.29 -4.58 -21.54
N TYR A 31 -3.01 -3.49 -21.28
CA TYR A 31 -4.41 -3.34 -21.69
C TYR A 31 -4.48 -3.22 -23.22
N PRO A 32 -5.19 -4.12 -23.91
CA PRO A 32 -5.30 -4.08 -25.36
C PRO A 32 -5.99 -2.80 -25.84
N GLN A 33 -5.74 -2.39 -27.09
CA GLN A 33 -6.38 -1.20 -27.66
C GLN A 33 -7.91 -1.27 -27.47
N PRO A 34 -8.53 -0.21 -26.91
CA PRO A 34 -9.91 -0.25 -26.44
C PRO A 34 -10.86 -0.65 -27.59
N ILE A 35 -11.54 -1.77 -27.41
CA ILE A 35 -12.67 -2.16 -28.25
C ILE A 35 -13.86 -1.35 -27.74
N ALA A 36 -14.51 -0.59 -28.63
CA ALA A 36 -15.61 0.29 -28.26
C ALA A 36 -16.69 -0.46 -27.47
N GLY A 37 -16.99 -0.01 -26.25
CA GLY A 37 -18.22 -0.38 -25.56
C GLY A 37 -18.12 -0.84 -24.11
N CYS A 38 -16.94 -1.06 -23.51
CA CYS A 38 -16.88 -1.31 -22.07
C CYS A 38 -15.48 -1.06 -21.49
N ASP A 39 -15.18 0.20 -21.14
CA ASP A 39 -13.90 0.56 -20.51
C ASP A 39 -13.97 0.54 -18.98
N VAL A 40 -14.95 -0.20 -18.42
CA VAL A 40 -15.13 -0.37 -16.97
C VAL A 40 -13.86 -0.94 -16.33
N GLN A 41 -13.19 -1.88 -17.01
CA GLN A 41 -11.90 -2.40 -16.54
C GLN A 41 -10.81 -1.34 -16.49
N PHE A 42 -10.71 -0.47 -17.51
CA PHE A 42 -9.75 0.62 -17.51
C PHE A 42 -10.06 1.63 -16.41
N GLN A 43 -11.34 2.01 -16.22
CA GLN A 43 -11.75 2.89 -15.13
C GLN A 43 -11.39 2.29 -13.76
N HIS A 44 -11.60 0.99 -13.56
CA HIS A 44 -11.20 0.31 -12.33
C HIS A 44 -9.69 0.40 -12.07
N ILE A 45 -8.85 0.22 -13.10
CA ILE A 45 -7.40 0.33 -12.96
C ILE A 45 -7.00 1.78 -12.58
N TYR A 46 -7.65 2.80 -13.12
CA TYR A 46 -7.42 4.20 -12.71
C TYR A 46 -7.88 4.48 -11.28
N ASP A 47 -9.05 3.97 -10.89
CA ASP A 47 -9.57 4.13 -9.53
C ASP A 47 -8.64 3.47 -8.51
N GLU A 48 -8.10 2.29 -8.82
CA GLU A 48 -7.09 1.61 -8.00
C GLU A 48 -5.81 2.43 -7.89
N ARG A 49 -5.31 2.99 -9.00
CA ARG A 49 -4.12 3.84 -8.99
C ARG A 49 -4.31 5.04 -8.06
N ASP A 50 -5.48 5.67 -8.10
CA ASP A 50 -5.78 6.85 -7.30
C ASP A 50 -5.93 6.48 -5.81
N ARG A 51 -6.46 5.29 -5.49
CA ARG A 51 -6.48 4.75 -4.12
C ARG A 51 -5.06 4.47 -3.60
N ILE A 52 -4.21 3.81 -4.39
CA ILE A 52 -2.81 3.56 -4.01
C ILE A 52 -2.06 4.87 -3.80
N ALA A 53 -2.29 5.87 -4.64
CA ALA A 53 -1.69 7.20 -4.48
C ALA A 53 -2.13 7.89 -3.18
N LYS A 54 -3.42 7.76 -2.80
CA LYS A 54 -3.93 8.27 -1.52
C LYS A 54 -3.30 7.55 -0.33
N GLU A 55 -3.20 6.22 -0.36
CA GLU A 55 -2.56 5.47 0.73
C GLU A 55 -1.07 5.81 0.85
N LEU A 56 -0.35 6.02 -0.25
CA LEU A 56 1.04 6.50 -0.23
C LEU A 56 1.16 7.90 0.37
N ALA A 57 0.23 8.80 0.06
CA ALA A 57 0.20 10.14 0.64
C ALA A 57 -0.11 10.08 2.14
N GLN A 58 -1.12 9.31 2.54
CA GLN A 58 -1.46 9.06 3.94
C GLN A 58 -0.30 8.45 4.71
N LEU A 59 0.43 7.50 4.10
CA LEU A 59 1.64 6.96 4.69
C LEU A 59 2.67 8.07 4.91
N ASN A 60 2.98 8.90 3.91
CA ASN A 60 3.96 9.99 4.08
C ASN A 60 3.55 11.02 5.15
N ASP A 61 2.26 11.28 5.30
CA ASP A 61 1.70 12.23 6.27
C ASP A 61 1.45 11.59 7.65
N LEU A 62 1.57 10.26 7.76
CA LEU A 62 1.32 9.54 9.01
C LEU A 62 2.37 9.91 10.05
N ASN A 63 1.92 10.18 11.27
CA ASN A 63 2.81 10.13 12.42
C ASN A 63 3.33 8.69 12.60
N LYS A 64 4.64 8.52 12.82
CA LYS A 64 5.29 7.22 13.09
C LYS A 64 4.92 6.61 14.46
N ALA A 65 3.85 7.05 15.09
CA ALA A 65 3.36 6.47 16.33
C ALA A 65 2.85 5.03 16.10
N PRO A 66 3.16 4.07 17.00
CA PRO A 66 2.77 2.67 16.86
C PRO A 66 1.28 2.44 16.54
N ASN A 67 0.38 3.13 17.25
CA ASN A 67 -1.06 2.99 17.04
C ASN A 67 -1.49 3.48 15.65
N SER A 68 -0.93 4.60 15.19
CA SER A 68 -1.23 5.12 13.84
C SER A 68 -0.78 4.15 12.76
N ILE A 69 0.40 3.55 12.92
CA ILE A 69 0.94 2.56 11.98
C ILE A 69 0.06 1.31 11.95
N VAL A 70 -0.33 0.78 13.11
CA VAL A 70 -1.21 -0.40 13.18
C VAL A 70 -2.57 -0.12 12.55
N SER A 71 -3.19 1.03 12.85
CA SER A 71 -4.45 1.42 12.23
C SER A 71 -4.34 1.56 10.70
N PHE A 72 -3.22 2.11 10.21
CA PHE A 72 -2.98 2.18 8.77
C PHE A 72 -2.86 0.78 8.15
N LEU A 73 -2.06 -0.11 8.76
CA LEU A 73 -1.87 -1.49 8.29
C LEU A 73 -3.20 -2.24 8.18
N GLU A 74 -4.08 -2.11 9.18
CA GLU A 74 -5.40 -2.78 9.19
C GLU A 74 -6.38 -2.17 8.19
N SER A 75 -6.21 -0.90 7.82
CA SER A 75 -7.07 -0.19 6.86
C SER A 75 -6.61 -0.30 5.41
N SER A 76 -5.34 -0.64 5.17
CA SER A 76 -4.76 -0.68 3.82
C SER A 76 -5.34 -1.84 3.02
N ALA A 77 -5.78 -1.55 1.79
CA ALA A 77 -6.26 -2.58 0.87
C ALA A 77 -5.12 -3.27 0.09
N TYR A 78 -3.90 -2.75 0.18
CA TYR A 78 -2.77 -3.13 -0.67
C TYR A 78 -1.62 -3.78 0.09
N ILE A 79 -1.76 -3.94 1.40
CA ILE A 79 -0.85 -4.71 2.24
C ILE A 79 -1.57 -6.01 2.58
N ASP A 80 -0.96 -7.14 2.20
CA ASP A 80 -1.56 -8.45 2.43
C ASP A 80 -1.63 -8.78 3.93
N SER A 81 -2.58 -9.65 4.28
CA SER A 81 -2.86 -9.98 5.68
C SER A 81 -1.67 -10.62 6.42
N ASP A 82 -0.80 -11.36 5.71
CA ASP A 82 0.40 -11.95 6.33
C ASP A 82 1.40 -10.85 6.70
N THR A 83 1.64 -9.92 5.78
CA THR A 83 2.47 -8.74 6.03
C THR A 83 1.91 -7.88 7.16
N VAL A 84 0.59 -7.65 7.20
CA VAL A 84 -0.06 -6.93 8.31
C VAL A 84 0.21 -7.63 9.65
N GLN A 85 0.03 -8.95 9.73
CA GLN A 85 0.25 -9.70 10.96
C GLN A 85 1.72 -9.67 11.41
N ARG A 86 2.66 -9.83 10.48
CA ARG A 86 4.10 -9.77 10.75
C ARG A 86 4.53 -8.39 11.27
N LEU A 87 4.10 -7.32 10.62
CA LEU A 87 4.45 -5.97 10.99
C LEU A 87 3.81 -5.58 12.33
N ARG A 88 2.55 -5.96 12.56
CA ARG A 88 1.87 -5.76 13.84
C ARG A 88 2.61 -6.45 14.99
N ALA A 89 2.97 -7.72 14.85
CA ALA A 89 3.73 -8.44 15.85
C ALA A 89 5.05 -7.72 16.19
N THR A 90 5.73 -7.20 15.17
CA THR A 90 6.99 -6.44 15.33
C THR A 90 6.79 -5.13 16.11
N ILE A 91 5.69 -4.40 15.87
CA ILE A 91 5.37 -3.14 16.57
C ILE A 91 5.00 -3.40 18.04
N THR A 92 4.19 -4.44 18.29
CA THR A 92 3.68 -4.73 19.66
C THR A 92 4.73 -5.39 20.57
N THR A 93 5.82 -5.93 20.01
CA THR A 93 6.86 -6.64 20.76
C THR A 93 8.06 -5.73 21.11
N SER A 94 8.00 -4.42 20.88
CA SER A 94 9.05 -3.48 21.30
C SER A 94 8.85 -3.08 22.78
N PRO A 95 9.76 -3.44 23.71
CA PRO A 95 9.67 -3.08 25.13
C PRO A 95 10.04 -1.62 25.42
#